data_AF-A0A2K8ZA21-F1
#
_entry.id   AF-A0A2K8ZA21-F1
#
_cell.length_a   1.000
_cell.length_b   1.000
_cell.length_c   1.000
_cell.angle_alpha   90.00
_cell.angle_beta   90.00
_cell.angle_gamma   90.00
#
_symmetry.space_group_name_H-M   'P 1'
#
loop_
_entity.id
_entity.type
_entity.pdbx_description
1 polymer ?
#
loop_
_entity_poly.entity_id
_entity_poly.type
_entity_poly.pdbx_seq_one_letter_code
_entity_poly.pdbx_strand_id
1 'polypeptide(L)'
;MTKEELNPLKVTPAEVKKLRALKIKKSEMHLHNIEVLQTLLVTSKIRAMELFALSEFQSLPSVGIRFAHDLIWMGYYSLHELKGKDPAKLTDQYELEKGVWTDPCVEDQFRLVVHFANHPNSKLNWWDFTPERKAFREKNGYPSTRPKKPWFELAQYQTGNQIAATQEATQKDLHKKLKLALAYMTKYPQEKITIAQLADLAHLSPYHFIRLFRSAYELTPLQYLTRLRLKKASLLLKKSDATVANIVPQCGFENESAFIRLFRKEFRLTPIAYRKQFGQKK
;
A
#
# COMPACT_ATOMS: atom_id res chain seq x y z
N MET A 1 -10.91 20.67 3.51
CA MET A 1 -9.47 20.52 3.75
C MET A 1 -8.71 21.62 3.03
N THR A 2 -7.87 22.40 3.71
CA THR A 2 -7.10 23.48 3.08
C THR A 2 -5.90 22.91 2.31
N LYS A 3 -5.32 23.70 1.40
CA LYS A 3 -4.07 23.33 0.71
C LYS A 3 -2.91 23.09 1.70
N GLU A 4 -2.98 23.59 2.95
CA GLU A 4 -2.00 23.29 3.99
C GLU A 4 -2.09 21.86 4.56
N GLU A 5 -3.28 21.24 4.56
CA GLU A 5 -3.47 19.85 5.05
C GLU A 5 -3.01 18.80 4.02
N LEU A 6 -2.74 19.22 2.78
CA LEU A 6 -2.17 18.44 1.68
C LEU A 6 -0.63 18.49 1.64
N ASN A 7 -0.01 18.85 2.76
CA ASN A 7 1.44 18.94 2.90
C ASN A 7 1.99 17.68 3.59
N PRO A 8 2.41 16.65 2.84
CA PRO A 8 2.81 15.37 3.42
C PRO A 8 3.94 15.54 4.45
N LEU A 9 4.91 16.40 4.16
CA LEU A 9 6.03 16.74 5.03
C LEU A 9 5.69 17.74 6.14
N LYS A 10 4.47 18.29 6.16
CA LYS A 10 4.06 19.44 6.98
C LYS A 10 5.00 20.66 6.85
N VAL A 11 5.73 20.83 5.73
CA VAL A 11 6.65 21.96 5.47
C VAL A 11 5.88 23.29 5.37
N THR A 12 6.02 24.19 6.33
CA THR A 12 5.26 25.46 6.38
C THR A 12 5.48 26.31 5.12
N PRO A 13 4.54 27.20 4.74
CA PRO A 13 4.74 28.11 3.61
C PRO A 13 6.04 28.93 3.70
N ALA A 14 6.45 29.31 4.91
CA ALA A 14 7.73 29.97 5.18
C ALA A 14 8.93 29.07 4.86
N GLU A 15 8.92 27.81 5.33
CA GLU A 15 9.94 26.82 5.00
C GLU A 15 10.01 26.55 3.49
N VAL A 16 8.85 26.44 2.80
CA VAL A 16 8.80 26.29 1.33
C VAL A 16 9.44 27.46 0.61
N LYS A 17 9.17 28.70 1.05
CA LYS A 17 9.75 29.91 0.46
C LYS A 17 11.28 29.90 0.57
N LYS A 18 11.81 29.50 1.75
CA LYS A 18 13.26 29.41 2.00
C LYS A 18 13.92 28.32 1.16
N LEU A 19 13.36 27.10 1.15
CA LEU A 19 13.87 25.99 0.33
C LEU A 19 13.96 26.37 -1.15
N ARG A 20 12.94 27.07 -1.69
CA ARG A 20 12.95 27.58 -3.07
C ARG A 20 14.06 28.61 -3.31
N ALA A 21 14.23 29.57 -2.41
CA ALA A 21 15.28 30.58 -2.52
C ALA A 21 16.69 29.95 -2.53
N LEU A 22 16.87 28.87 -1.77
CA LEU A 22 18.11 28.12 -1.65
C LEU A 22 18.29 27.03 -2.71
N LYS A 23 17.31 26.86 -3.62
CA LYS A 23 17.26 25.79 -4.64
C LYS A 23 17.36 24.37 -4.07
N ILE A 24 16.93 24.17 -2.82
CA ILE A 24 16.89 22.85 -2.17
C ILE A 24 15.53 22.20 -2.43
N LYS A 25 15.51 21.00 -3.02
CA LYS A 25 14.26 20.25 -3.18
C LYS A 25 13.86 19.63 -1.84
N LYS A 26 12.55 19.57 -1.58
CA LYS A 26 12.00 18.92 -0.38
C LYS A 26 12.42 17.45 -0.24
N SER A 27 12.58 16.75 -1.36
CA SER A 27 13.02 15.35 -1.40
C SER A 27 14.51 15.17 -1.12
N GLU A 28 15.29 16.25 -1.15
CA GLU A 28 16.77 16.23 -1.06
C GLU A 28 17.26 16.90 0.24
N MET A 29 16.37 17.22 1.19
CA MET A 29 16.77 17.89 2.44
C MET A 29 17.77 17.04 3.24
N HIS A 30 17.62 15.72 3.23
CA HIS A 30 18.53 14.77 3.87
C HIS A 30 19.96 14.76 3.30
N LEU A 31 20.20 15.41 2.15
CA LEU A 31 21.54 15.59 1.58
C LEU A 31 22.31 16.74 2.26
N HIS A 32 21.67 17.47 3.18
CA HIS A 32 22.28 18.53 3.97
C HIS A 32 22.37 18.11 5.44
N ASN A 33 23.38 18.63 6.13
CA ASN A 33 23.48 18.47 7.59
C ASN A 33 22.28 19.17 8.28
N ILE A 34 21.75 18.53 9.33
CA ILE A 34 20.75 19.06 10.27
C ILE A 34 21.09 20.46 10.78
N GLU A 35 22.32 20.75 11.20
CA GLU A 35 22.72 22.11 11.64
C GLU A 35 22.59 23.13 10.51
N VAL A 36 22.91 22.73 9.28
CA VAL A 36 22.76 23.57 8.09
C VAL A 36 21.28 23.81 7.79
N LEU A 37 20.44 22.77 7.84
CA LEU A 37 19.00 22.91 7.67
C LEU A 37 18.38 23.82 8.74
N GLN A 38 18.83 23.70 9.99
CA GLN A 38 18.38 24.53 11.11
C GLN A 38 18.64 26.02 10.82
N THR A 39 19.86 26.37 10.43
CA THR A 39 20.25 27.75 10.10
C THR A 39 19.52 28.26 8.86
N LEU A 40 19.53 27.48 7.77
CA LEU A 40 18.93 27.88 6.49
C LEU A 40 17.42 28.09 6.58
N LEU A 41 16.72 27.25 7.34
CA LEU A 41 15.27 27.33 7.51
C LEU A 41 14.86 28.23 8.67
N VAL A 42 15.81 28.68 9.50
CA VAL A 42 15.58 29.41 10.76
C VAL A 42 14.50 28.71 11.58
N THR A 43 14.79 27.48 11.97
CA THR A 43 13.86 26.60 12.68
C THR A 43 14.53 25.96 13.90
N SER A 44 13.76 25.21 14.70
CA SER A 44 14.34 24.50 15.85
C SER A 44 15.15 23.28 15.39
N LYS A 45 16.09 22.82 16.22
CA LYS A 45 16.86 21.60 15.95
C LYS A 45 15.95 20.39 15.74
N ILE A 46 14.94 20.22 16.58
CA ILE A 46 13.94 19.14 16.48
C ILE A 46 13.23 19.21 15.13
N ARG A 47 12.80 20.40 14.71
CA ARG A 47 12.13 20.58 13.42
C ARG A 47 13.05 20.30 12.24
N ALA A 48 14.33 20.67 12.32
CA ALA A 48 15.31 20.32 11.30
C ALA A 48 15.53 18.81 11.22
N MET A 49 15.60 18.11 12.37
CA MET A 49 15.66 16.64 12.45
C MET A 49 14.43 15.99 11.81
N GLU A 50 13.21 16.47 12.10
CA GLU A 50 11.98 15.97 11.46
C GLU A 50 12.02 16.12 9.94
N LEU A 51 12.41 17.30 9.43
CA LEU A 51 12.46 17.56 7.99
C LEU A 51 13.53 16.70 7.30
N PHE A 52 14.69 16.53 7.94
CA PHE A 52 15.73 15.60 7.52
C PHE A 52 15.19 14.18 7.42
N ALA A 53 14.65 13.65 8.52
CA ALA A 53 14.15 12.28 8.65
C ALA A 53 13.05 11.99 7.62
N LEU A 54 12.07 12.88 7.50
CA LEU A 54 10.99 12.73 6.54
C LEU A 54 11.49 12.72 5.09
N SER A 55 12.52 13.52 4.78
CA SER A 55 13.14 13.53 3.45
C SER A 55 13.94 12.25 3.20
N GLU A 56 14.69 11.76 4.19
CA GLU A 56 15.52 10.57 4.08
C GLU A 56 14.64 9.32 3.92
N PHE A 57 13.67 9.11 4.81
CA PHE A 57 12.83 7.92 4.75
C PHE A 57 12.00 7.85 3.47
N GLN A 58 11.50 8.98 2.95
CA GLN A 58 10.77 9.00 1.67
C GLN A 58 11.66 8.95 0.44
N SER A 59 12.99 9.03 0.60
CA SER A 59 13.92 8.72 -0.50
C SER A 59 13.96 7.22 -0.81
N LEU A 60 13.56 6.38 0.16
CA LEU A 60 13.54 4.93 -0.01
C LEU A 60 12.41 4.47 -0.94
N PRO A 61 12.65 3.43 -1.76
CA PRO A 61 11.62 2.88 -2.64
C PRO A 61 10.37 2.46 -1.87
N SER A 62 9.21 2.93 -2.32
CA SER A 62 7.91 2.51 -1.79
C SER A 62 7.67 2.83 -0.30
N VAL A 63 8.51 3.68 0.33
CA VAL A 63 8.26 4.21 1.67
C VAL A 63 7.39 5.47 1.59
N GLY A 64 6.18 5.35 2.12
CA GLY A 64 5.21 6.46 2.14
C GLY A 64 5.40 7.39 3.34
N ILE A 65 4.90 8.62 3.19
CA ILE A 65 4.95 9.64 4.24
C ILE A 65 4.40 9.20 5.60
N ARG A 66 3.34 8.37 5.63
CA ARG A 66 2.73 7.90 6.88
C ARG A 66 3.71 7.06 7.69
N PHE A 67 4.37 6.12 7.03
CA PHE A 67 5.36 5.26 7.67
C PHE A 67 6.60 6.05 8.10
N ALA A 68 7.02 7.06 7.32
CA ALA A 68 8.07 7.97 7.74
C ALA A 68 7.71 8.74 9.03
N HIS A 69 6.46 9.20 9.16
CA HIS A 69 5.97 9.79 10.43
C HIS A 69 5.92 8.76 11.55
N ASP A 70 5.55 7.52 11.28
CA ASP A 70 5.54 6.46 12.30
C ASP A 70 6.95 6.18 12.84
N LEU A 71 7.99 6.16 11.98
CA LEU A 71 9.38 6.03 12.41
C LEU A 71 9.82 7.19 13.31
N ILE A 72 9.49 8.43 12.95
CA ILE A 72 9.79 9.61 13.76
C ILE A 72 9.04 9.58 15.09
N TRP A 73 7.78 9.16 15.07
CA TRP A 73 6.97 9.00 16.27
C TRP A 73 7.55 7.95 17.22
N MET A 74 8.15 6.88 16.68
CA MET A 74 8.93 5.89 17.43
C MET A 74 10.33 6.41 17.87
N GLY A 75 10.67 7.66 17.56
CA GLY A 75 11.93 8.30 17.95
C GLY A 75 13.11 8.10 16.99
N TYR A 76 12.86 7.64 15.76
CA TYR A 76 13.91 7.49 14.74
C TYR A 76 13.93 8.68 13.78
N TYR A 77 15.05 9.40 13.74
CA TYR A 77 15.26 10.60 12.94
C TYR A 77 16.25 10.39 11.78
N SER A 78 16.79 9.18 11.63
CA SER A 78 17.65 8.80 10.51
C SER A 78 17.68 7.28 10.26
N LEU A 79 18.09 6.88 9.06
CA LEU A 79 18.37 5.47 8.74
C LEU A 79 19.53 4.91 9.57
N HIS A 80 20.50 5.75 9.93
CA HIS A 80 21.63 5.32 10.75
C HIS A 80 21.19 4.72 12.09
N GLU A 81 20.16 5.30 12.73
CA GLU A 81 19.63 4.83 14.01
C GLU A 81 18.90 3.47 13.90
N LEU A 82 18.51 3.07 12.69
CA LEU A 82 17.86 1.77 12.42
C LEU A 82 18.87 0.66 12.10
N LYS A 83 20.16 0.98 11.98
CA LYS A 83 21.21 0.02 11.66
C LYS A 83 21.32 -1.05 12.74
N GLY A 84 21.42 -2.32 12.33
CA GLY A 84 21.52 -3.48 13.22
C GLY A 84 20.28 -3.80 14.06
N LYS A 85 19.16 -3.07 13.92
CA LYS A 85 17.92 -3.39 14.65
C LYS A 85 17.22 -4.61 14.06
N ASP A 86 16.43 -5.28 14.90
CA ASP A 86 15.57 -6.37 14.48
C ASP A 86 14.22 -5.81 14.00
N PRO A 87 13.86 -5.99 12.71
CA PRO A 87 12.62 -5.44 12.15
C PRO A 87 11.34 -6.08 12.71
N ALA A 88 11.39 -7.34 13.15
CA ALA A 88 10.26 -7.97 13.81
C ALA A 88 10.03 -7.35 15.20
N LYS A 89 11.10 -7.13 15.96
CA LYS A 89 11.01 -6.44 17.27
C LYS A 89 10.54 -4.99 17.13
N LEU A 90 11.00 -4.27 16.10
CA LEU A 90 10.51 -2.93 15.79
C LEU A 90 9.00 -2.92 15.51
N THR A 91 8.53 -3.90 14.74
CA THR A 91 7.10 -4.05 14.46
C THR A 91 6.31 -4.35 15.73
N ASP A 92 6.80 -5.28 16.55
CA ASP A 92 6.15 -5.67 17.80
C ASP A 92 6.08 -4.49 18.78
N GLN A 93 7.15 -3.70 18.88
CA GLN A 93 7.19 -2.44 19.65
C GLN A 93 6.17 -1.43 19.10
N TYR A 94 6.16 -1.22 17.78
CA TYR A 94 5.22 -0.32 17.13
C TYR A 94 3.76 -0.68 17.43
N GLU A 95 3.40 -1.96 17.30
CA GLU A 95 2.04 -2.43 17.61
C GLU A 95 1.71 -2.20 19.09
N LEU A 96 2.63 -2.52 20.00
CA LEU A 96 2.45 -2.34 21.43
C LEU A 96 2.20 -0.87 21.80
N GLU A 97 3.03 0.05 21.30
CA GLU A 97 2.90 1.48 21.58
C GLU A 97 1.63 2.09 20.96
N LYS A 98 1.20 1.61 19.77
CA LYS A 98 -0.08 2.03 19.16
C LYS A 98 -1.30 1.38 19.82
N GLY A 99 -1.11 0.33 20.62
CA GLY A 99 -2.19 -0.46 21.22
C GLY A 99 -3.04 -1.23 20.21
N VAL A 100 -2.53 -1.46 18.99
CA VAL A 100 -3.23 -2.15 17.90
C VAL A 100 -2.28 -3.02 17.09
N TRP A 101 -2.76 -4.14 16.56
CA TRP A 101 -2.01 -4.89 15.56
C TRP A 101 -2.16 -4.26 14.17
N THR A 102 -1.09 -4.29 13.38
CA THR A 102 -0.98 -3.60 12.10
C THR A 102 -1.08 -4.55 10.89
N ASP A 103 -1.31 -3.99 9.70
CA ASP A 103 -1.28 -4.79 8.47
C ASP A 103 0.10 -5.43 8.29
N PRO A 104 0.18 -6.71 7.86
CA PRO A 104 1.44 -7.40 7.63
C PRO A 104 2.46 -6.66 6.74
N CYS A 105 2.01 -5.82 5.80
CA CYS A 105 2.92 -5.04 4.95
C CYS A 105 3.70 -3.94 5.72
N VAL A 106 3.31 -3.61 6.95
CA VAL A 106 4.04 -2.64 7.78
C VAL A 106 5.32 -3.27 8.33
N GLU A 107 5.29 -4.55 8.72
CA GLU A 107 6.52 -5.28 9.07
C GLU A 107 7.47 -5.38 7.88
N ASP A 108 6.94 -5.60 6.68
CA ASP A 108 7.73 -5.60 5.45
C ASP A 108 8.41 -4.22 5.21
N GLN A 109 7.76 -3.11 5.60
CA GLN A 109 8.37 -1.77 5.55
C GLN A 109 9.45 -1.58 6.64
N PHE A 110 9.26 -2.12 7.85
CA PHE A 110 10.32 -2.14 8.88
C PHE A 110 11.56 -2.91 8.41
N ARG A 111 11.34 -4.08 7.77
CA ARG A 111 12.43 -4.87 7.17
C ARG A 111 13.17 -4.08 6.10
N LEU A 112 12.46 -3.37 5.23
CA LEU A 112 13.04 -2.52 4.20
C LEU A 112 13.95 -1.44 4.80
N VAL A 113 13.46 -0.66 5.77
CA VAL A 113 14.22 0.49 6.30
C VAL A 113 15.46 0.03 7.08
N VAL A 114 15.36 -1.07 7.83
CA VAL A 114 16.51 -1.70 8.47
C VAL A 114 17.48 -2.24 7.42
N HIS A 115 17.00 -2.85 6.34
CA HIS A 115 17.86 -3.34 5.27
C HIS A 115 18.64 -2.18 4.63
N PHE A 116 17.99 -1.07 4.29
CA PHE A 116 18.64 0.11 3.72
C PHE A 116 19.64 0.78 4.67
N ALA A 117 19.36 0.79 5.97
CA ALA A 117 20.31 1.25 6.99
C ALA A 117 21.65 0.47 6.97
N ASN A 118 21.60 -0.81 6.55
CA ASN A 118 22.77 -1.66 6.40
C ASN A 118 23.30 -1.72 4.95
N HIS A 119 22.44 -1.47 3.96
CA HIS A 119 22.74 -1.59 2.53
C HIS A 119 22.18 -0.37 1.74
N PRO A 120 22.82 0.81 1.84
CA PRO A 120 22.27 2.06 1.28
C PRO A 120 22.03 2.04 -0.24
N ASN A 121 22.77 1.22 -0.97
CA ASN A 121 22.69 1.12 -2.44
C ASN A 121 21.69 0.04 -2.92
N SER A 122 20.90 -0.53 -2.01
CA SER A 122 19.88 -1.53 -2.35
C SER A 122 18.83 -0.95 -3.30
N LYS A 123 18.18 -1.83 -4.07
CA LYS A 123 17.07 -1.47 -4.97
C LYS A 123 15.77 -2.22 -4.61
N LEU A 124 15.77 -2.88 -3.46
CA LEU A 124 14.62 -3.64 -3.00
C LEU A 124 13.47 -2.71 -2.60
N ASN A 125 12.26 -3.23 -2.70
CA ASN A 125 11.04 -2.64 -2.18
C ASN A 125 10.56 -3.45 -0.97
N TRP A 126 9.64 -2.91 -0.19
CA TRP A 126 9.19 -3.59 1.03
C TRP A 126 8.61 -4.99 0.74
N TRP A 127 7.93 -5.19 -0.40
CA TRP A 127 7.35 -6.50 -0.73
C TRP A 127 8.38 -7.60 -1.02
N ASP A 128 9.63 -7.24 -1.29
CA ASP A 128 10.71 -8.22 -1.47
C ASP A 128 11.03 -8.95 -0.15
N PHE A 129 10.63 -8.38 0.99
CA PHE A 129 10.79 -8.97 2.33
C PHE A 129 9.59 -9.82 2.77
N THR A 130 8.51 -9.89 1.98
CA THR A 130 7.32 -10.68 2.33
C THR A 130 7.62 -12.18 2.54
N PRO A 131 8.45 -12.86 1.71
CA PRO A 131 8.79 -14.26 1.95
C PRO A 131 9.54 -14.47 3.27
N GLU A 132 10.53 -13.60 3.55
CA GLU A 132 11.32 -13.63 4.79
C GLU A 132 10.43 -13.43 6.03
N ARG A 133 9.54 -12.43 6.00
CA ARG A 133 8.57 -12.18 7.07
C ARG A 133 7.69 -13.41 7.34
N LYS A 134 7.16 -14.01 6.28
CA LYS A 134 6.27 -15.17 6.41
C LYS A 134 6.99 -16.36 7.07
N ALA A 135 8.19 -16.68 6.59
CA ALA A 135 9.01 -17.74 7.18
C ALA A 135 9.33 -17.45 8.66
N PHE A 136 9.67 -16.19 8.98
CA PHE A 136 9.92 -15.78 10.36
C PHE A 136 8.68 -15.94 11.25
N ARG A 137 7.52 -15.46 10.83
CA ARG A 137 6.27 -15.51 11.63
C ARG A 137 5.66 -16.91 11.69
N GLU A 138 5.93 -17.78 10.71
CA GLU A 138 5.57 -19.20 10.79
C GLU A 138 6.38 -19.92 11.86
N LYS A 139 7.69 -19.65 11.94
CA LYS A 139 8.58 -20.27 12.92
C LYS A 139 8.41 -19.72 14.34
N ASN A 140 8.30 -18.40 14.47
CA ASN A 140 8.38 -17.71 15.77
C ASN A 140 7.03 -17.19 16.27
N GLY A 141 6.00 -17.12 15.41
CA GLY A 141 4.72 -16.52 15.74
C GLY A 141 4.79 -15.01 16.00
N TYR A 142 3.79 -14.53 16.75
CA TYR A 142 3.76 -13.17 17.29
C TYR A 142 3.89 -13.23 18.81
N PRO A 143 4.42 -12.18 19.46
CA PRO A 143 4.54 -12.14 20.91
C PRO A 143 3.17 -12.23 21.59
N SER A 144 3.13 -12.81 22.79
CA SER A 144 1.90 -12.91 23.60
C SER A 144 1.34 -11.55 24.01
N THR A 145 2.18 -10.52 24.05
CA THR A 145 1.82 -9.12 24.33
C THR A 145 1.20 -8.39 23.14
N ARG A 146 1.08 -9.04 21.98
CA ARG A 146 0.52 -8.41 20.78
C ARG A 146 -0.91 -7.92 21.04
N PRO A 147 -1.24 -6.65 20.73
CA PRO A 147 -2.59 -6.16 20.89
C PRO A 147 -3.60 -6.96 20.05
N LYS A 148 -4.81 -7.13 20.60
CA LYS A 148 -5.92 -7.82 19.89
C LYS A 148 -6.69 -6.88 18.96
N LYS A 149 -6.69 -5.58 19.28
CA LYS A 149 -7.42 -4.57 18.51
C LYS A 149 -6.73 -4.33 17.17
N PRO A 150 -7.43 -4.37 16.03
CA PRO A 150 -6.85 -4.06 14.74
C PRO A 150 -6.65 -2.55 14.53
N TRP A 151 -5.63 -2.19 13.75
CA TRP A 151 -5.30 -0.79 13.45
C TRP A 151 -6.45 0.03 12.83
N PHE A 152 -7.33 -0.60 12.06
CA PHE A 152 -8.45 0.09 11.40
C PHE A 152 -9.54 0.55 12.37
N GLU A 153 -9.47 0.15 13.64
CA GLU A 153 -10.36 0.63 14.70
C GLU A 153 -9.80 1.85 15.47
N LEU A 154 -8.67 2.44 15.07
CA LEU A 154 -8.24 3.73 15.65
C LEU A 154 -9.12 4.87 15.12
N ALA A 155 -9.41 5.87 15.96
CA ALA A 155 -10.27 7.00 15.63
C ALA A 155 -9.88 7.75 14.35
N GLN A 156 -8.57 7.86 14.08
CA GLN A 156 -8.01 8.46 12.85
C GLN A 156 -8.34 7.69 11.56
N TYR A 157 -8.75 6.42 11.67
CA TYR A 157 -9.24 5.58 10.57
C TYR A 157 -10.76 5.40 10.60
N GLN A 158 -11.41 5.64 11.74
CA GLN A 158 -12.87 5.62 11.89
C GLN A 158 -13.54 6.90 11.33
N THR A 159 -12.80 7.99 11.18
CA THR A 159 -13.25 9.27 10.58
C THR A 159 -13.45 9.23 9.06
N GLY A 160 -13.60 8.03 8.48
CA GLY A 160 -14.04 7.82 7.10
C GLY A 160 -15.52 8.12 6.84
N ASN A 161 -16.34 8.28 7.89
CA ASN A 161 -17.76 8.69 7.76
C ASN A 161 -18.00 10.20 7.83
N GLN A 162 -16.95 11.02 7.92
CA GLN A 162 -17.06 12.46 7.78
C GLN A 162 -16.02 13.00 6.80
N ILE A 163 -16.08 12.53 5.56
CA ILE A 163 -15.91 13.47 4.46
C ILE A 163 -17.13 14.39 4.59
N ALA A 164 -16.96 15.54 5.24
CA ALA A 164 -17.84 16.67 5.02
C ALA A 164 -17.65 17.07 3.54
N ALA A 165 -18.34 16.31 2.69
CA ALA A 165 -18.56 16.65 1.32
C ALA A 165 -19.31 17.98 1.36
N THR A 166 -18.75 19.00 0.74
CA THR A 166 -19.61 19.84 -0.09
C THR A 166 -20.19 18.88 -1.14
N GLN A 167 -21.46 18.55 -0.90
CA GLN A 167 -22.19 17.37 -1.38
C GLN A 167 -22.28 17.35 -2.92
N GLU A 168 -22.39 16.14 -3.47
CA GLU A 168 -22.48 15.80 -4.91
C GLU A 168 -21.22 15.93 -5.76
N ALA A 169 -20.62 17.11 -5.97
CA ALA A 169 -19.58 17.27 -7.00
C ALA A 169 -18.31 16.44 -6.72
N THR A 170 -17.89 16.39 -5.44
CA THR A 170 -16.68 15.66 -5.01
C THR A 170 -16.90 14.14 -5.00
N GLN A 171 -18.10 13.67 -4.63
CA GLN A 171 -18.48 12.24 -4.68
C GLN A 171 -18.58 11.75 -6.14
N LYS A 172 -19.17 12.55 -7.02
CA LYS A 172 -19.33 12.24 -8.44
C LYS A 172 -17.98 12.20 -9.16
N ASP A 173 -17.07 13.12 -8.84
CA ASP A 173 -15.69 13.13 -9.35
C ASP A 173 -14.88 11.92 -8.84
N LEU A 174 -15.04 11.57 -7.57
CA LEU A 174 -14.37 10.44 -6.94
C LEU A 174 -14.84 9.09 -7.51
N HIS A 175 -16.13 8.95 -7.74
CA HIS A 175 -16.71 7.80 -8.44
C HIS A 175 -16.25 7.74 -9.91
N LYS A 176 -16.14 8.90 -10.58
CA LYS A 176 -15.63 9.01 -11.96
C LYS A 176 -14.15 8.59 -12.05
N LYS A 177 -13.33 8.92 -11.05
CA LYS A 177 -11.92 8.50 -10.96
C LYS A 177 -11.77 6.98 -10.82
N LEU A 178 -12.59 6.34 -9.98
CA LEU A 178 -12.59 4.87 -9.87
C LEU A 178 -13.12 4.18 -11.13
N LYS A 179 -14.05 4.82 -11.86
CA LYS A 179 -14.66 4.28 -13.08
C LYS A 179 -13.62 3.99 -14.18
N LEU A 180 -12.58 4.81 -14.31
CA LEU A 180 -11.50 4.60 -15.29
C LEU A 180 -10.70 3.34 -14.97
N ALA A 181 -10.28 3.19 -13.71
CA ALA A 181 -9.59 1.99 -13.24
C ALA A 181 -10.46 0.73 -13.42
N LEU A 182 -11.76 0.81 -13.10
CA LEU A 182 -12.70 -0.30 -13.29
C LEU A 182 -12.92 -0.66 -14.76
N ALA A 183 -13.07 0.33 -15.63
CA ALA A 183 -13.22 0.10 -17.05
C ALA A 183 -11.98 -0.63 -17.60
N TYR A 184 -10.79 -0.23 -17.16
CA TYR A 184 -9.55 -0.91 -17.52
C TYR A 184 -9.50 -2.35 -17.02
N MET A 185 -9.78 -2.58 -15.73
CA MET A 185 -9.83 -3.92 -15.13
C MET A 185 -10.85 -4.84 -15.81
N THR A 186 -12.00 -4.28 -16.22
CA THR A 186 -13.08 -5.04 -16.87
C THR A 186 -12.74 -5.36 -18.32
N LYS A 187 -12.09 -4.44 -19.03
CA LYS A 187 -11.72 -4.60 -20.44
C LYS A 187 -10.50 -5.51 -20.62
N TYR A 188 -9.52 -5.42 -19.74
CA TYR A 188 -8.25 -6.14 -19.85
C TYR A 188 -7.92 -6.99 -18.62
N PRO A 189 -8.85 -7.82 -18.10
CA PRO A 189 -8.61 -8.59 -16.88
C PRO A 189 -7.45 -9.56 -17.01
N GLN A 190 -7.10 -10.01 -18.22
CA GLN A 190 -6.00 -10.93 -18.47
C GLN A 190 -4.60 -10.31 -18.32
N GLU A 191 -4.49 -8.98 -18.37
CA GLU A 191 -3.20 -8.32 -18.32
C GLU A 191 -2.59 -8.32 -16.91
N LYS A 192 -1.27 -8.13 -16.84
CA LYS A 192 -0.54 -7.96 -15.58
C LYS A 192 -0.79 -6.55 -15.04
N ILE A 193 -1.90 -6.39 -14.33
CA ILE A 193 -2.34 -5.12 -13.74
C ILE A 193 -1.70 -4.92 -12.37
N THR A 194 -1.10 -3.75 -12.15
CA THR A 194 -0.53 -3.33 -10.86
C THR A 194 -1.39 -2.27 -10.17
N ILE A 195 -1.24 -2.12 -8.86
CA ILE A 195 -1.91 -1.05 -8.12
C ILE A 195 -1.47 0.34 -8.61
N ALA A 196 -0.19 0.51 -8.92
CA ALA A 196 0.35 1.79 -9.41
C ALA A 196 -0.37 2.22 -10.69
N GLN A 197 -0.48 1.33 -11.67
CA GLN A 197 -1.22 1.60 -12.92
C GLN A 197 -2.68 2.00 -12.68
N LEU A 198 -3.38 1.29 -11.80
CA LEU A 198 -4.78 1.59 -11.50
C LEU A 198 -4.94 2.93 -10.77
N ALA A 199 -3.98 3.26 -9.90
CA ALA A 199 -3.96 4.52 -9.18
C ALA A 199 -3.65 5.69 -10.13
N ASP A 200 -2.71 5.51 -11.06
CA ASP A 200 -2.36 6.50 -12.10
C ASP A 200 -3.55 6.78 -13.02
N LEU A 201 -4.27 5.74 -13.46
CA LEU A 201 -5.51 5.86 -14.25
C LEU A 201 -6.61 6.64 -13.51
N ALA A 202 -6.61 6.56 -12.18
CA ALA A 202 -7.54 7.28 -11.32
C ALA A 202 -7.02 8.67 -10.89
N HIS A 203 -5.79 9.04 -11.29
CA HIS A 203 -5.07 10.22 -10.82
C HIS A 203 -4.97 10.30 -9.30
N LEU A 204 -4.69 9.17 -8.66
CA LEU A 204 -4.57 9.01 -7.21
C LEU A 204 -3.23 8.39 -6.86
N SER A 205 -2.77 8.61 -5.63
CA SER A 205 -1.68 7.80 -5.09
C SER A 205 -2.15 6.35 -4.85
N PRO A 206 -1.27 5.35 -4.91
CA PRO A 206 -1.60 3.94 -4.66
C PRO A 206 -2.38 3.69 -3.38
N TYR A 207 -1.95 4.34 -2.28
CA TYR A 207 -2.60 4.24 -0.98
C TYR A 207 -4.02 4.83 -1.01
N HIS A 208 -4.18 6.02 -1.59
CA HIS A 208 -5.49 6.67 -1.64
C HIS A 208 -6.45 5.87 -2.53
N PHE A 209 -5.96 5.34 -3.65
CA PHE A 209 -6.72 4.46 -4.53
C PHE A 209 -7.21 3.21 -3.81
N ILE A 210 -6.34 2.47 -3.11
CA ILE A 210 -6.74 1.25 -2.37
C ILE A 210 -7.82 1.57 -1.33
N ARG A 211 -7.61 2.62 -0.53
CA ARG A 211 -8.55 3.03 0.53
C ARG A 211 -9.91 3.38 -0.07
N LEU A 212 -9.89 4.18 -1.13
CA LEU A 212 -11.09 4.64 -1.78
C LEU A 212 -11.85 3.50 -2.47
N PHE A 213 -11.13 2.64 -3.18
CA PHE A 213 -11.70 1.47 -3.84
C PHE A 213 -12.33 0.52 -2.83
N ARG A 214 -11.69 0.28 -1.69
CA ARG A 214 -12.23 -0.56 -0.61
C ARG A 214 -13.48 0.05 0.03
N SER A 215 -13.51 1.37 0.21
CA SER A 215 -14.70 2.07 0.69
C SER A 215 -15.87 1.94 -0.29
N ALA A 216 -15.60 2.03 -1.60
CA ALA A 216 -16.64 1.99 -2.62
C ALA A 216 -17.13 0.56 -2.98
N TYR A 217 -16.26 -0.45 -2.91
CA TYR A 217 -16.55 -1.81 -3.42
C TYR A 217 -16.36 -2.93 -2.38
N GLU A 218 -16.06 -2.57 -1.13
CA GLU A 218 -15.83 -3.49 0.00
C GLU A 218 -14.72 -4.53 -0.23
N LEU A 219 -13.92 -4.35 -1.28
CA LEU A 219 -12.85 -5.24 -1.71
C LEU A 219 -11.60 -4.43 -2.02
N THR A 220 -10.43 -5.04 -1.88
CA THR A 220 -9.22 -4.46 -2.46
C THR A 220 -9.28 -4.52 -4.00
N PRO A 221 -8.58 -3.63 -4.72
CA PRO A 221 -8.56 -3.64 -6.19
C PRO A 221 -8.15 -5.00 -6.78
N LEU A 222 -7.14 -5.67 -6.22
CA LEU A 222 -6.68 -6.98 -6.72
C LEU A 222 -7.67 -8.11 -6.41
N GLN A 223 -8.40 -8.05 -5.28
CA GLN A 223 -9.50 -8.99 -5.01
C GLN A 223 -10.65 -8.80 -6.01
N TYR A 224 -10.99 -7.55 -6.33
CA TYR A 224 -12.00 -7.25 -7.35
C TYR A 224 -11.57 -7.76 -8.73
N LEU A 225 -10.31 -7.51 -9.14
CA LEU A 225 -9.74 -8.04 -10.37
C LEU A 225 -9.82 -9.57 -10.41
N THR A 226 -9.46 -10.23 -9.30
CA THR A 226 -9.55 -11.70 -9.19
C THR A 226 -10.98 -12.18 -9.45
N ARG A 227 -12.00 -11.51 -8.90
CA ARG A 227 -13.40 -11.82 -9.17
C ARG A 227 -13.79 -11.62 -10.63
N LEU A 228 -13.31 -10.56 -11.28
CA LEU A 228 -13.54 -10.35 -12.72
C LEU A 228 -12.95 -11.50 -13.55
N ARG A 229 -11.72 -11.92 -13.24
CA ARG A 229 -11.04 -13.03 -13.92
C ARG A 229 -11.81 -14.35 -13.74
N LEU A 230 -12.29 -14.63 -12.53
CA LEU A 230 -13.11 -15.81 -12.23
C LEU A 230 -14.45 -15.79 -12.97
N LYS A 231 -15.11 -14.63 -13.06
CA LYS A 231 -16.33 -14.45 -13.86
C LYS A 231 -16.08 -14.67 -15.36
N LYS A 232 -14.97 -14.16 -15.90
CA LYS A 232 -14.58 -14.43 -17.29
C LYS A 232 -14.38 -15.93 -17.52
N ALA A 233 -13.69 -16.61 -16.61
CA ALA A 233 -13.47 -18.05 -16.68
C ALA A 233 -14.80 -18.81 -16.65
N SER A 234 -15.74 -18.45 -15.78
CA SER A 234 -17.04 -19.13 -15.71
C SER A 234 -17.84 -18.97 -17.01
N LEU A 235 -17.76 -17.82 -17.68
CA LEU A 235 -18.38 -17.63 -19.00
C LEU A 235 -17.74 -18.51 -20.08
N LEU A 236 -16.40 -18.60 -20.10
CA LEU A 236 -15.69 -19.48 -21.05
C LEU A 236 -15.99 -20.96 -20.82
N LEU A 237 -16.08 -21.38 -19.55
CA LEU A 237 -16.47 -22.73 -19.17
C LEU A 237 -17.90 -23.08 -19.62
N LYS A 238 -18.80 -22.09 -19.69
CA LYS A 238 -20.19 -22.29 -20.14
C LYS A 238 -20.34 -22.35 -21.66
N LYS A 239 -19.54 -21.56 -22.38
CA LYS A 239 -19.70 -21.29 -23.82
C LYS A 239 -18.74 -22.07 -24.73
N SER A 240 -17.76 -22.76 -24.17
CA SER A 240 -16.72 -23.44 -24.96
C SER A 240 -16.28 -24.76 -24.34
N ASP A 241 -15.75 -25.63 -25.21
CA ASP A 241 -15.17 -26.93 -24.82
C ASP A 241 -13.67 -26.84 -24.52
N ALA A 242 -13.09 -25.64 -24.56
CA ALA A 242 -11.66 -25.41 -24.30
C ALA A 242 -11.25 -26.02 -22.96
N THR A 243 -10.07 -26.64 -22.85
CA THR A 243 -9.62 -27.25 -21.59
C THR A 243 -9.42 -26.19 -20.50
N VAL A 244 -9.44 -26.61 -19.21
CA VAL A 244 -9.16 -25.70 -18.09
C VAL A 244 -7.78 -25.08 -18.23
N ALA A 245 -6.78 -25.87 -18.60
CA ALA A 245 -5.42 -25.43 -18.91
C ALA A 245 -5.38 -24.29 -19.95
N ASN A 246 -6.24 -24.34 -20.98
CA ASN A 246 -6.31 -23.28 -21.99
C ASN A 246 -7.07 -22.04 -21.52
N ILE A 247 -8.02 -22.17 -20.59
CA ILE A 247 -8.84 -21.05 -20.08
C ILE A 247 -8.07 -20.21 -19.05
N VAL A 248 -7.28 -20.85 -18.19
CA VAL A 248 -6.48 -20.21 -17.13
C VAL A 248 -5.68 -18.99 -17.62
N PRO A 249 -4.81 -19.10 -18.64
CA PRO A 249 -4.03 -17.97 -19.14
C PRO A 249 -4.91 -16.90 -19.83
N GLN A 250 -5.99 -17.29 -20.50
CA GLN A 250 -6.93 -16.34 -21.12
C GLN A 250 -7.65 -15.44 -20.10
N CYS A 251 -7.68 -15.88 -18.85
CA CYS A 251 -8.23 -15.13 -17.72
C CYS A 251 -7.16 -14.38 -16.91
N GLY A 252 -5.87 -14.45 -17.28
CA GLY A 252 -4.78 -13.77 -16.57
C GLY A 252 -4.34 -14.47 -15.29
N PHE A 253 -4.54 -15.78 -15.18
CA PHE A 253 -3.96 -16.59 -14.12
C PHE A 253 -2.68 -17.27 -14.65
N GLU A 254 -1.60 -17.18 -13.88
CA GLU A 254 -0.33 -17.84 -14.21
C GLU A 254 -0.27 -19.28 -13.67
N ASN A 255 -1.07 -19.58 -12.63
CA ASN A 255 -1.04 -20.87 -11.93
C ASN A 255 -2.43 -21.51 -11.89
N GLU A 256 -2.55 -22.69 -12.50
CA GLU A 256 -3.80 -23.46 -12.59
C GLU A 256 -4.31 -23.93 -11.22
N SER A 257 -3.43 -24.41 -10.34
CA SER A 257 -3.82 -24.85 -8.99
C SER A 257 -4.38 -23.70 -8.15
N ALA A 258 -3.78 -22.51 -8.23
CA ALA A 258 -4.26 -21.31 -7.58
C ALA A 258 -5.63 -20.89 -8.15
N PHE A 259 -5.78 -20.95 -9.48
CA PHE A 259 -7.07 -20.72 -10.14
C PHE A 259 -8.16 -21.69 -9.63
N ILE A 260 -7.90 -23.00 -9.62
CA ILE A 260 -8.89 -24.01 -9.19
C ILE A 260 -9.33 -23.74 -7.75
N ARG A 261 -8.38 -23.44 -6.85
CA ARG A 261 -8.68 -23.12 -5.44
C ARG A 261 -9.57 -21.87 -5.33
N LEU A 262 -9.24 -20.81 -6.07
CA LEU A 262 -10.01 -19.56 -6.06
C LEU A 262 -11.39 -19.73 -6.71
N PHE A 263 -11.48 -20.49 -7.79
CA PHE A 263 -12.73 -20.80 -8.50
C PHE A 263 -13.68 -21.60 -7.61
N ARG A 264 -13.17 -22.64 -6.94
CA ARG A 264 -13.95 -23.42 -5.95
C ARG A 264 -14.39 -22.57 -4.77
N LYS A 265 -13.54 -21.64 -4.31
CA LYS A 265 -13.91 -20.71 -3.25
C LYS A 265 -15.07 -19.81 -3.69
N GLU A 266 -15.04 -19.24 -4.89
CA GLU A 266 -16.06 -18.30 -5.37
C GLU A 266 -17.38 -19.00 -5.77
N PHE A 267 -17.31 -20.11 -6.52
CA PHE A 267 -18.49 -20.77 -7.09
C PHE A 267 -18.91 -22.06 -6.38
N ARG A 268 -18.21 -22.47 -5.31
CA ARG A 268 -18.43 -23.71 -4.56
C ARG A 268 -18.29 -25.01 -5.37
N LEU A 269 -17.83 -24.92 -6.61
CA LEU A 269 -17.65 -26.03 -7.54
C LEU A 269 -16.25 -25.98 -8.17
N THR A 270 -15.72 -27.14 -8.56
CA THR A 270 -14.52 -27.16 -9.41
C THR A 270 -14.85 -26.67 -10.81
N PRO A 271 -13.90 -26.13 -11.59
CA PRO A 271 -14.14 -25.69 -12.97
C PRO A 271 -14.79 -26.77 -13.85
N ILE A 272 -14.37 -28.03 -13.71
CA ILE A 272 -14.92 -29.17 -14.44
C ILE A 272 -16.37 -29.46 -14.02
N ALA A 273 -16.64 -29.50 -12.71
CA ALA A 273 -18.00 -29.69 -12.20
C ALA A 273 -18.93 -28.54 -12.63
N TYR A 274 -18.43 -27.31 -12.60
CA TYR A 274 -19.14 -26.12 -13.06
C TYR A 274 -19.50 -26.22 -14.54
N ARG A 275 -18.58 -26.66 -15.41
CA ARG A 275 -18.88 -26.93 -16.82
C ARG A 275 -19.91 -28.02 -16.99
N LYS A 276 -19.79 -29.15 -16.29
CA LYS A 276 -20.75 -30.24 -16.40
C LYS A 276 -22.17 -29.80 -16.04
N GLN A 277 -22.30 -28.90 -15.05
CA GLN A 277 -23.59 -28.43 -14.55
C GLN A 277 -24.19 -27.29 -15.39
N PHE A 278 -23.36 -26.37 -15.89
CA PHE A 278 -23.84 -25.13 -16.53
C PHE A 278 -23.37 -24.93 -17.99
N GLY A 279 -22.58 -25.85 -18.52
CA GLY A 279 -22.14 -25.85 -19.91
C GLY A 279 -23.31 -25.98 -20.85
N GLN A 280 -23.31 -25.17 -21.91
CA GLN A 280 -24.27 -25.35 -22.99
C GLN A 280 -23.91 -26.64 -23.72
N LYS A 281 -24.81 -27.64 -23.69
CA LYS A 281 -24.69 -28.80 -24.57
C LYS A 281 -24.81 -28.28 -26.00
N LYS A 282 -23.78 -28.51 -26.82
CA LYS A 282 -23.97 -28.55 -28.27
C LYS A 282 -24.74 -29.80 -28.64
#